data_AF-A0AA46TUW1-F1
#
_entry.id   AF-A0AA46TUW1-F1
#
_cell.length_a   1.000
_cell.length_b   1.000
_cell.length_c   1.000
_cell.angle_alpha   90.00
_cell.angle_beta   90.00
_cell.angle_gamma   90.00
#
_symmetry.space_group_name_H-M   'P 1'
#
loop_
_entity.id
_entity.type
_entity.pdbx_description
1 polymer ?
#
loop_
_entity_poly.entity_id
_entity_poly.type
_entity_poly.pdbx_seq_one_letter_code
_entity_poly.pdbx_strand_id
1 'polypeptide(L)'
;MVRLSKKQAKESEESFKAMKELISKEEVDLKNEKLFNDSKKNLATEVVETRKTLGLNQYHLAELSGKSQGAIARLETMKSNPTLKGISEIAGAMNKKVNIVFEDIE
;
A
#
# COMPACT_ATOMS: atom_id res chain seq x y z
N MET A 1 13.67 -11.57 55.53
CA MET A 1 13.30 -10.42 54.66
C MET A 1 13.64 -10.78 53.20
N VAL A 2 12.82 -11.60 52.51
CA VAL A 2 13.02 -11.94 51.08
C VAL A 2 11.66 -12.10 50.40
N ARG A 3 10.85 -11.04 50.38
CA ARG A 3 9.59 -11.00 49.61
C ARG A 3 9.69 -10.10 48.36
N LEU A 4 10.82 -9.41 48.15
CA LEU A 4 11.03 -8.52 47.01
C LEU A 4 11.40 -9.24 45.68
N SER A 5 11.89 -10.48 45.69
CA SER A 5 12.44 -11.11 44.46
C SER A 5 11.40 -11.69 43.48
N LYS A 6 10.32 -12.31 43.96
CA LYS A 6 9.30 -12.93 43.07
C LYS A 6 8.44 -11.90 42.35
N LYS A 7 8.18 -10.75 42.99
CA LYS A 7 7.41 -9.65 42.40
C LYS A 7 8.20 -8.99 41.26
N GLN A 8 9.48 -8.71 41.49
CA GLN A 8 10.39 -8.15 40.47
C GLN A 8 10.60 -9.11 39.28
N ALA A 9 10.69 -10.42 39.53
CA ALA A 9 10.76 -11.41 38.46
C ALA A 9 9.49 -11.44 37.60
N LYS A 10 8.31 -11.38 38.23
CA LYS A 10 7.03 -11.34 37.51
C LYS A 10 6.85 -10.06 36.70
N GLU A 11 7.21 -8.90 37.26
CA GLU A 11 7.16 -7.61 36.56
C GLU A 11 8.15 -7.55 35.37
N SER A 12 9.32 -8.16 35.51
CA SER A 12 10.30 -8.34 34.43
C SER A 12 9.76 -9.23 33.30
N GLU A 13 9.06 -10.31 33.64
CA GLU A 13 8.50 -11.25 32.65
C GLU A 13 7.33 -10.65 31.89
N GLU A 14 6.45 -9.91 32.58
CA GLU A 14 5.36 -9.14 31.96
C GLU A 14 5.89 -8.05 31.02
N SER A 15 6.95 -7.34 31.42
CA SER A 15 7.60 -6.31 30.58
C SER A 15 8.25 -6.91 29.33
N PHE A 16 8.93 -8.06 29.46
CA PHE A 16 9.54 -8.76 28.33
C PHE A 16 8.48 -9.27 27.34
N LYS A 17 7.37 -9.81 27.84
CA LYS A 17 6.25 -10.24 27.00
C LYS A 17 5.62 -9.08 26.23
N ALA A 18 5.36 -7.96 26.89
CA ALA A 18 4.82 -6.76 26.24
C ALA A 18 5.79 -6.20 25.18
N MET A 19 7.10 -6.21 25.46
CA MET A 19 8.12 -5.79 24.49
C MET A 19 8.17 -6.70 23.27
N LYS A 20 8.08 -8.03 23.45
CA LYS A 20 8.01 -9.00 22.35
C LYS A 20 6.76 -8.83 21.49
N GLU A 21 5.61 -8.55 22.12
CA GLU A 21 4.36 -8.24 21.41
C GLU A 21 4.47 -6.93 20.62
N LEU A 22 5.07 -5.89 21.19
CA LEU A 22 5.32 -4.62 20.50
C LEU A 22 6.28 -4.78 19.31
N ILE A 23 7.40 -5.49 19.49
CA ILE A 23 8.35 -5.80 18.40
C ILE A 23 7.63 -6.55 17.28
N SER A 24 6.83 -7.57 17.62
CA SER A 24 6.08 -8.34 16.62
C SER A 24 5.05 -7.49 15.87
N LYS A 25 4.42 -6.52 16.55
CA LYS A 25 3.47 -5.60 15.92
C LYS A 25 4.18 -4.62 14.99
N GLU A 26 5.32 -4.08 15.41
CA GLU A 26 6.14 -3.19 14.59
C GLU A 26 6.66 -3.91 13.33
N GLU A 27 7.13 -5.15 13.47
CA GLU A 27 7.52 -6.00 12.33
C GLU A 27 6.34 -6.25 11.36
N VAL A 28 5.14 -6.51 11.89
CA VAL A 28 3.92 -6.67 11.08
C VAL A 28 3.52 -5.37 10.37
N ASP A 29 3.59 -4.24 11.06
CA ASP A 29 3.24 -2.93 10.51
C ASP A 29 4.22 -2.52 9.39
N LEU A 30 5.53 -2.73 9.60
CA LEU A 30 6.56 -2.52 8.57
C LEU A 30 6.37 -3.43 7.36
N LYS A 31 6.03 -4.71 7.60
CA LYS A 31 5.70 -5.66 6.52
C LYS A 31 4.49 -5.20 5.72
N ASN A 32 3.42 -4.78 6.39
CA ASN A 32 2.20 -4.30 5.74
C ASN A 32 2.46 -3.01 4.93
N GLU A 33 3.28 -2.09 5.47
CA GLU A 33 3.67 -0.88 4.76
C GLU A 33 4.48 -1.20 3.49
N LYS A 34 5.43 -2.14 3.57
CA LYS A 34 6.17 -2.62 2.40
C LYS A 34 5.24 -3.19 1.33
N LEU A 35 4.36 -4.12 1.70
CA LEU A 35 3.39 -4.73 0.77
C LEU A 35 2.46 -3.70 0.13
N PHE A 36 2.03 -2.71 0.91
CA PHE A 36 1.20 -1.61 0.41
C PHE A 36 1.96 -0.73 -0.58
N ASN A 37 3.23 -0.42 -0.30
CA ASN A 37 4.09 0.35 -1.21
C ASN A 37 4.38 -0.41 -2.51
N ASP A 38 4.63 -1.72 -2.43
CA ASP A 38 4.80 -2.60 -3.59
C ASP A 38 3.54 -2.60 -4.46
N SER A 39 2.36 -2.71 -3.84
CA SER A 39 1.06 -2.63 -4.53
C SER A 39 0.83 -1.28 -5.23
N LYS A 40 1.16 -0.16 -4.57
CA LYS A 40 1.09 1.18 -5.19
C LYS A 40 2.02 1.30 -6.39
N LYS A 41 3.23 0.77 -6.28
CA LYS A 41 4.21 0.79 -7.37
C LYS A 41 3.71 -0.01 -8.57
N ASN A 42 3.19 -1.21 -8.35
CA ASN A 42 2.65 -2.04 -9.42
C ASN A 42 1.48 -1.37 -10.13
N LEU A 43 0.55 -0.77 -9.37
CA LEU A 43 -0.55 0.02 -9.92
C LEU A 43 -0.04 1.20 -10.77
N ALA A 44 0.92 1.97 -10.26
CA ALA A 44 1.47 3.13 -10.96
C ALA A 44 2.16 2.70 -12.27
N THR A 45 2.97 1.64 -12.24
CA THR A 45 3.63 1.07 -13.42
C THR A 45 2.61 0.64 -14.47
N GLU A 46 1.61 -0.16 -14.08
CA GLU A 46 0.58 -0.66 -15.00
C GLU A 46 -0.17 0.48 -15.70
N VAL A 47 -0.52 1.54 -14.95
CA VAL A 47 -1.18 2.73 -15.50
C VAL A 47 -0.27 3.47 -16.48
N VAL A 48 0.99 3.70 -16.12
CA VAL A 48 1.97 4.41 -16.97
C VAL A 48 2.21 3.64 -18.27
N GLU A 49 2.45 2.33 -18.16
CA GLU A 49 2.77 1.47 -19.30
C GLU A 49 1.56 1.34 -20.22
N THR A 50 0.39 0.99 -19.68
CA THR A 50 -0.84 0.91 -20.47
C THR A 50 -1.11 2.24 -21.18
N ARG A 51 -1.04 3.38 -20.48
CA ARG A 51 -1.25 4.69 -21.08
C ARG A 51 -0.30 4.95 -22.24
N LYS A 52 1.00 4.66 -22.06
CA LYS A 52 2.02 4.83 -23.10
C LYS A 52 1.80 3.91 -24.30
N THR A 53 1.40 2.65 -24.09
CA THR A 53 1.11 1.71 -25.20
C THR A 53 -0.06 2.19 -26.06
N LEU A 54 -1.00 2.94 -25.47
CA LEU A 54 -2.12 3.57 -26.17
C LEU A 54 -1.76 4.93 -26.81
N GLY A 55 -0.50 5.38 -26.72
CA GLY A 55 -0.06 6.68 -27.25
C GLY A 55 -0.62 7.89 -26.50
N LEU A 56 -1.14 7.68 -25.28
CA LEU A 56 -1.75 8.74 -24.48
C LEU A 56 -0.70 9.45 -23.63
N ASN A 57 -0.81 10.78 -23.49
CA ASN A 57 -0.13 11.52 -22.44
C ASN A 57 -1.05 11.63 -21.20
N GLN A 58 -0.54 12.16 -20.08
CA GLN A 58 -1.32 12.28 -18.84
C GLN A 58 -2.57 13.16 -19.00
N TYR A 59 -2.51 14.18 -19.85
CA TYR A 59 -3.65 15.04 -20.16
C TYR A 59 -4.74 14.28 -20.91
N HIS A 60 -4.39 13.49 -21.93
CA HIS A 60 -5.37 12.66 -22.67
C HIS A 60 -6.08 11.66 -21.75
N LEU A 61 -5.34 10.98 -20.85
CA LEU A 61 -5.96 10.07 -19.90
C LEU A 61 -6.87 10.79 -18.90
N ALA A 62 -6.50 12.00 -18.49
CA ALA A 62 -7.32 12.83 -17.61
C ALA A 62 -8.67 13.17 -18.26
N GLU A 63 -8.65 13.62 -19.52
CA GLU A 63 -9.87 13.90 -20.30
C GLU A 63 -10.75 12.65 -20.45
N LEU A 64 -10.17 11.51 -20.84
CA LEU A 64 -10.92 10.25 -21.02
C LEU A 64 -11.54 9.72 -19.72
N SER A 65 -10.88 9.95 -18.57
CA SER A 65 -11.33 9.45 -17.27
C SER A 65 -12.17 10.45 -16.47
N GLY A 66 -12.39 11.67 -17.00
CA GLY A 66 -13.04 12.75 -16.26
C GLY A 66 -12.31 13.14 -14.98
N LYS A 67 -10.98 12.99 -14.95
CA LYS A 67 -10.11 13.36 -13.83
C LYS A 67 -9.28 14.58 -14.18
N SER A 68 -8.64 15.20 -13.19
CA SER A 68 -7.63 16.23 -13.47
C SER A 68 -6.28 15.60 -13.84
N GLN A 69 -5.50 16.27 -14.68
CA GLN A 69 -4.13 15.85 -15.01
C GLN A 69 -3.28 15.66 -13.74
N GLY A 70 -3.44 16.52 -12.75
CA GLY A 70 -2.77 16.39 -11.45
C GLY A 70 -3.20 15.17 -10.63
N ALA A 71 -4.43 14.65 -10.82
CA ALA A 71 -4.84 13.38 -10.24
C ALA A 71 -4.13 12.20 -10.90
N ILE A 72 -4.01 12.21 -12.24
CA ILE A 72 -3.25 11.20 -12.99
C ILE A 72 -1.77 11.23 -12.59
N ALA A 73 -1.16 12.42 -12.53
CA ALA A 73 0.24 12.55 -12.14
C ALA A 73 0.52 12.03 -10.72
N ARG A 74 -0.37 12.28 -9.76
CA ARG A 74 -0.23 11.75 -8.38
C ARG A 74 -0.38 10.23 -8.34
N LEU A 75 -1.28 9.66 -9.14
CA LEU A 75 -1.42 8.21 -9.28
C LEU A 75 -0.12 7.58 -9.81
N GLU A 76 0.39 8.10 -10.93
CA GLU A 76 1.61 7.58 -11.58
C GLU A 76 2.88 7.78 -10.74
N THR A 77 2.86 8.70 -9.77
CA THR A 77 3.98 8.95 -8.85
C THR A 77 3.77 8.36 -7.45
N MET A 78 2.76 7.52 -7.27
CA MET A 78 2.40 6.89 -5.97
C MET A 78 2.08 7.88 -4.84
N LYS A 79 1.78 9.14 -5.18
CA LYS A 79 1.45 10.22 -4.23
C LYS A 79 -0.04 10.26 -3.87
N SER A 80 -0.85 9.39 -4.43
CA SER A 80 -2.26 9.21 -4.07
C SER A 80 -2.56 7.76 -3.68
N ASN A 81 -3.60 7.58 -2.87
CA ASN A 81 -4.21 6.29 -2.56
C ASN A 81 -5.62 6.27 -3.19
N PRO A 82 -5.73 5.94 -4.49
CA PRO A 82 -7.03 5.93 -5.16
C PRO A 82 -7.92 4.82 -4.58
N THR A 83 -9.24 5.03 -4.61
CA THR A 83 -10.19 3.96 -4.31
C THR A 83 -10.24 2.96 -5.46
N LEU A 84 -10.69 1.72 -5.21
CA LEU A 84 -10.91 0.73 -6.28
C LEU A 84 -11.84 1.25 -7.38
N LYS A 85 -12.84 2.06 -7.02
CA LYS A 85 -13.70 2.77 -7.98
C LYS A 85 -12.88 3.70 -8.88
N GLY A 86 -12.01 4.52 -8.30
CA GLY A 86 -11.15 5.43 -9.05
C GLY A 86 -10.19 4.70 -9.99
N ILE A 87 -9.62 3.58 -9.54
CA ILE A 87 -8.78 2.72 -10.38
C ILE A 87 -9.59 2.15 -11.54
N SER A 88 -10.81 1.67 -11.28
CA SER A 88 -11.69 1.08 -12.29
C SER A 88 -12.14 2.09 -13.35
N GLU A 89 -12.44 3.32 -12.94
CA GLU A 89 -12.77 4.42 -13.86
C GLU A 89 -11.59 4.76 -14.79
N ILE A 90 -10.37 4.82 -14.25
CA ILE A 90 -9.15 5.07 -15.03
C ILE A 90 -8.84 3.91 -15.99
N ALA A 91 -8.98 2.66 -15.52
CA ALA A 91 -8.82 1.49 -16.38
C ALA A 91 -9.87 1.48 -17.52
N GLY A 92 -11.13 1.78 -17.21
CA GLY A 92 -12.21 1.87 -18.19
C GLY A 92 -11.95 2.93 -19.26
N ALA A 93 -11.40 4.09 -18.87
CA ALA A 93 -10.98 5.15 -19.81
C ALA A 93 -9.90 4.68 -20.82
N MET A 94 -9.13 3.65 -20.47
CA MET A 94 -8.14 3.01 -21.34
C MET A 94 -8.69 1.75 -22.05
N ASN A 95 -10.00 1.51 -21.99
CA ASN A 95 -10.68 0.30 -22.44
C ASN A 95 -10.06 -0.99 -21.83
N LYS A 96 -9.70 -0.91 -20.55
CA LYS A 96 -9.17 -2.02 -19.74
C LYS A 96 -10.10 -2.32 -18.57
N LYS A 97 -9.80 -3.41 -17.86
CA LYS A 97 -10.46 -3.79 -16.60
C LYS A 97 -9.40 -4.04 -15.53
N VAL A 98 -9.78 -3.86 -14.27
CA VAL A 98 -8.95 -4.25 -13.12
C VAL A 98 -9.10 -5.76 -12.90
N ASN A 99 -7.97 -6.46 -12.76
CA ASN A 99 -7.92 -7.85 -12.33
C ASN A 99 -7.14 -7.95 -11.02
N ILE A 100 -7.68 -8.67 -10.03
CA ILE A 100 -7.07 -8.78 -8.69
C ILE A 100 -6.64 -10.23 -8.48
N VAL A 101 -5.37 -10.41 -8.11
CA VAL A 101 -4.75 -11.70 -7.83
C VAL A 101 -4.00 -11.58 -6.51
N PHE A 102 -4.05 -12.61 -5.68
CA PHE A 102 -3.20 -12.73 -4.49
C PHE A 102 -2.02 -13.63 -4.82
N GLU A 103 -0.82 -13.20 -4.45
CA GLU A 103 0.43 -13.91 -4.68
C GLU A 103 1.12 -14.18 -3.34
N ASP A 104 1.98 -15.19 -3.30
CA ASP A 104 2.78 -15.51 -2.13
C ASP A 104 3.78 -14.38 -1.84
N ILE A 105 4.02 -14.11 -0.55
CA ILE A 105 5.00 -13.11 -0.12
C ILE A 105 6.35 -13.82 0.00
N GLU A 106 7.23 -13.63 -1.00
CA GLU A 106 8.64 -14.05 -0.94
C GLU A 106 9.46 -13.22 0.07
#